data_AF-A0A940RVT4-F1
#
_entry.id   AF-A0A940RVT4-F1
#
_cell.length_a   1.000
_cell.length_b   1.000
_cell.length_c   1.000
_cell.angle_alpha   90.00
_cell.angle_beta   90.00
_cell.angle_gamma   90.00
#
_symmetry.space_group_name_H-M   'P 1'
#
loop_
_entity.id
_entity.type
_entity.pdbx_description
1 polymer ?
#
loop_
_entity_poly.entity_id
_entity_poly.type
_entity_poly.pdbx_seq_one_letter_code
_entity_poly.pdbx_strand_id
1 'polypeptide(L)'
;QLLVSAMAVAPLAVFSTGQSAQVAWLGGPGLVQWLQIAAVVALGVGCAALHGPAPRRGAPWRTGPVTAARLGLPLLVVPTALLLAAGAYKPMYLDRYVLYSYLGLGLLMGRALDALFAQTRGRAWRRRGAWCGVVLAVLALVPVTLEMRTPDSRKDDVTAVSHAVRRLAPGADGVLFMPSRRREWRMSYPGPYLGLRDLALRRDAVRSHTLEGEEEPAPVVRERVLAARRVVALTDPRGQPLDTTATEVVKREVLRRHFVLCDRIRVKGAQVVLYAHRGDCPAQPDRGSRAGRR
;
A
#
# COMPACT_ATOMS: atom_id res chain seq x y z
N GLN A 1 19.46 -9.47 -27.60
CA GLN A 1 18.15 -9.04 -27.08
C GLN A 1 18.22 -8.54 -25.63
N LEU A 2 18.68 -9.35 -24.66
CA LEU A 2 18.84 -8.90 -23.26
C LEU A 2 19.71 -7.64 -23.09
N LEU A 3 20.83 -7.54 -23.80
CA LEU A 3 21.71 -6.35 -23.78
C LEU A 3 21.03 -5.08 -24.32
N VAL A 4 20.23 -5.21 -25.37
CA VAL A 4 19.47 -4.09 -25.97
C VAL A 4 18.38 -3.63 -25.00
N SER A 5 17.67 -4.57 -24.36
CA SER A 5 16.69 -4.26 -23.32
C SER A 5 17.35 -3.62 -22.08
N ALA A 6 18.53 -4.10 -21.67
CA ALA A 6 19.27 -3.52 -20.54
C ALA A 6 19.71 -2.08 -20.84
N MET A 7 20.26 -1.82 -22.04
CA MET A 7 20.64 -0.48 -22.47
C MET A 7 19.43 0.46 -22.59
N ALA A 8 18.28 -0.04 -23.05
CA ALA A 8 17.05 0.75 -23.16
C ALA A 8 16.48 1.15 -21.79
N VAL A 9 16.64 0.33 -20.75
CA VAL A 9 16.11 0.60 -19.40
C VAL A 9 17.14 1.31 -18.50
N ALA A 10 18.43 1.31 -18.87
CA ALA A 10 19.50 1.90 -18.04
C ALA A 10 19.28 3.38 -17.70
N PRO A 11 18.89 4.30 -18.62
CA PRO A 11 18.63 5.69 -18.25
C PRO A 11 17.50 5.83 -17.23
N LEU A 12 16.44 5.04 -17.38
CA LEU A 12 15.31 5.01 -16.46
C LEU A 12 15.73 4.47 -15.09
N ALA A 13 16.55 3.42 -15.07
CA ALA A 13 17.09 2.85 -13.83
C ALA A 13 17.95 3.87 -13.09
N VAL A 14 18.87 4.56 -13.77
CA VAL A 14 19.71 5.61 -13.19
C VAL A 14 18.85 6.74 -12.61
N PHE A 15 17.89 7.26 -13.38
CA PHE A 15 16.99 8.31 -12.88
C PHE A 15 16.16 7.85 -11.67
N SER A 16 15.65 6.61 -11.71
CA SER A 16 14.85 6.04 -10.63
C SER A 16 15.65 5.83 -9.34
N THR A 17 16.97 5.57 -9.42
CA THR A 17 17.80 5.45 -8.21
C THR A 17 17.90 6.75 -7.42
N GLY A 18 17.85 7.91 -8.11
CA GLY A 18 17.77 9.23 -7.49
C GLY A 18 16.48 9.47 -6.70
N GLN A 19 15.43 8.69 -6.94
CA GLN A 19 14.14 8.77 -6.24
C GLN A 19 13.98 7.73 -5.13
N SER A 20 15.04 7.01 -4.79
CA SER A 20 14.97 5.88 -3.84
C SER A 20 14.48 6.27 -2.43
N ALA A 21 14.49 7.56 -2.07
CA ALA A 21 13.90 8.06 -0.83
C ALA A 21 12.39 7.73 -0.72
N GLN A 22 11.67 7.62 -1.85
CA GLN A 22 10.23 7.30 -1.88
C GLN A 22 9.90 5.90 -1.38
N VAL A 23 10.87 4.97 -1.46
CA VAL A 23 10.73 3.59 -1.00
C VAL A 23 11.50 3.31 0.29
N ALA A 24 12.10 4.34 0.91
CA ALA A 24 12.92 4.18 2.11
C ALA A 24 12.12 3.71 3.35
N TRP A 25 10.79 3.78 3.30
CA TRP A 25 9.91 3.26 4.34
C TRP A 25 9.74 1.72 4.28
N LEU A 26 10.20 1.07 3.21
CA LEU A 26 10.11 -0.38 3.06
C LEU A 26 11.15 -1.10 3.91
N GLY A 27 10.69 -2.14 4.60
CA GLY A 27 11.54 -3.10 5.31
C GLY A 27 11.86 -4.32 4.46
N GLY A 28 12.79 -5.15 4.94
CA GLY A 28 13.01 -6.49 4.37
C GLY A 28 11.85 -7.44 4.71
N PRO A 29 11.77 -8.59 4.04
CA PRO A 29 10.74 -9.58 4.36
C PRO A 29 10.89 -10.08 5.80
N GLY A 30 9.79 -10.05 6.55
CA GLY A 30 9.73 -10.67 7.88
C GLY A 30 9.67 -12.21 7.79
N LEU A 31 9.76 -12.90 8.92
CA LEU A 31 9.72 -14.37 8.97
C LEU A 31 8.49 -14.97 8.29
N VAL A 32 7.31 -14.39 8.53
CA VAL A 32 6.05 -14.84 7.92
C VAL A 32 6.09 -14.71 6.38
N GLN A 33 6.64 -13.61 5.87
CA GLN A 33 6.77 -13.41 4.42
C GLN A 33 7.76 -14.41 3.81
N TRP A 34 8.88 -14.69 4.47
CA TRP A 34 9.80 -15.75 4.04
C TRP A 34 9.13 -17.11 3.95
N LEU A 35 8.34 -17.49 4.96
CA LEU A 35 7.59 -18.74 4.96
C LEU A 35 6.54 -18.79 3.83
N GLN A 36 5.86 -17.68 3.57
CA GLN A 36 4.90 -17.58 2.46
C GLN A 36 5.60 -17.77 1.10
N ILE A 37 6.71 -17.08 0.87
CA ILE A 37 7.51 -17.21 -0.35
C ILE A 37 7.96 -18.67 -0.52
N ALA A 38 8.51 -19.28 0.53
CA ALA A 38 8.96 -20.67 0.50
C ALA A 38 7.82 -21.65 0.20
N ALA A 39 6.66 -21.49 0.85
CA ALA A 39 5.49 -22.33 0.63
C ALA A 39 4.97 -22.26 -0.81
N VAL A 40 4.91 -21.05 -1.38
CA VAL A 40 4.48 -20.82 -2.76
C VAL A 40 5.44 -21.47 -3.76
N VAL A 41 6.75 -21.31 -3.56
CA VAL A 41 7.77 -21.93 -4.41
C VAL A 41 7.72 -23.46 -4.28
N ALA A 42 7.65 -24.00 -3.06
CA ALA A 42 7.55 -25.43 -2.81
C ALA A 42 6.32 -26.05 -3.48
N LEU A 43 5.16 -25.38 -3.39
CA LEU A 43 3.95 -25.81 -4.08
C LEU A 43 4.13 -25.82 -5.59
N GLY A 44 4.73 -24.77 -6.16
CA GLY A 44 5.03 -24.71 -7.59
C GLY A 44 5.97 -25.82 -8.06
N VAL A 45 7.05 -26.08 -7.30
CA VAL A 45 7.99 -27.19 -7.57
C VAL A 45 7.29 -28.54 -7.47
N GLY A 46 6.46 -28.76 -6.44
CA GLY A 46 5.66 -29.97 -6.31
C GLY A 46 4.72 -30.18 -7.49
N CYS A 47 4.01 -29.13 -7.93
CA CYS A 47 3.16 -29.19 -9.13
C CYS A 47 3.97 -29.47 -10.41
N ALA A 48 5.18 -28.92 -10.53
CA ALA A 48 6.06 -29.15 -11.68
C ALA A 48 6.60 -30.60 -11.74
N ALA A 49 6.81 -31.22 -10.58
CA ALA A 49 7.30 -32.60 -10.45
C ALA A 49 6.24 -33.66 -10.82
N LEU A 50 4.95 -33.30 -10.83
CA LEU A 50 3.89 -34.23 -11.23
C LEU A 50 3.97 -34.57 -12.72
N HIS A 51 4.20 -35.85 -13.01
CA HIS A 51 4.26 -36.36 -14.37
C HIS A 51 2.84 -36.45 -14.97
N GLY A 52 2.60 -35.66 -16.02
CA GLY A 52 1.40 -35.76 -16.85
C GLY A 52 1.54 -36.80 -17.96
N PRO A 53 0.42 -37.25 -18.56
CA PRO A 53 0.46 -38.14 -19.72
C PRO A 53 1.23 -37.50 -20.87
N ALA A 54 1.93 -38.33 -21.64
CA ALA A 54 2.70 -37.89 -22.81
C ALA A 54 1.85 -37.05 -23.78
N PRO A 55 2.42 -36.03 -24.44
CA PRO A 55 1.69 -35.21 -25.39
C PRO A 55 1.08 -36.09 -26.48
N ARG A 56 -0.20 -35.84 -26.81
CA ARG A 56 -0.88 -36.52 -27.92
C ARG A 56 -0.14 -36.19 -29.22
N ARG A 57 0.29 -37.22 -29.95
CA ARG A 57 0.78 -37.09 -31.32
C ARG A 57 -0.31 -36.39 -32.15
N GLY A 58 -0.03 -35.17 -32.64
CA GLY A 58 -0.92 -34.44 -33.58
C GLY A 58 -1.45 -33.07 -33.17
N ALA A 59 -0.96 -32.42 -32.10
CA ALA A 59 -1.31 -31.02 -31.83
C ALA A 59 -0.68 -30.08 -32.90
N PRO A 60 -1.43 -29.14 -33.52
CA PRO A 60 -0.97 -28.36 -34.67
C PRO A 60 0.11 -27.30 -34.35
N TRP A 61 0.43 -27.06 -33.08
CA TRP A 61 1.44 -26.09 -32.65
C TRP A 61 2.80 -26.77 -32.50
N ARG A 62 3.50 -26.91 -33.63
CA ARG A 62 4.77 -27.63 -33.77
C ARG A 62 5.98 -26.69 -33.72
N THR A 63 6.09 -25.89 -32.66
CA THR A 63 7.35 -25.31 -32.18
C THR A 63 7.72 -26.05 -30.89
N GLY A 64 8.99 -26.44 -30.71
CA GLY A 64 9.42 -27.40 -29.66
C GLY A 64 8.79 -27.19 -28.27
N PRO A 65 8.53 -28.25 -27.48
CA PRO A 65 7.57 -28.17 -26.37
C PRO A 65 8.14 -27.33 -25.23
N VAL A 66 7.77 -26.05 -25.18
CA VAL A 66 7.84 -25.26 -23.96
C VAL A 66 6.87 -25.92 -22.99
N THR A 67 7.40 -26.65 -22.01
CA THR A 67 6.58 -27.30 -21.00
C THR A 67 6.05 -26.23 -20.04
N ALA A 68 4.87 -26.46 -19.47
CA ALA A 68 4.34 -25.54 -18.45
C ALA A 68 5.31 -25.40 -17.26
N ALA A 69 6.17 -26.40 -16.99
CA ALA A 69 7.25 -26.29 -16.01
C ALA A 69 8.35 -25.30 -16.44
N ARG A 70 8.81 -25.35 -17.70
CA ARG A 70 9.82 -24.44 -18.25
C ARG A 70 9.36 -22.99 -18.32
N LEU A 71 8.05 -22.75 -18.42
CA LEU A 71 7.48 -21.40 -18.38
C LEU A 71 7.10 -20.98 -16.95
N GLY A 72 6.40 -21.85 -16.24
CA GLY A 72 5.80 -21.57 -14.94
C GLY A 72 6.81 -21.41 -13.82
N LEU A 73 7.88 -22.22 -13.77
CA LEU A 73 8.89 -22.11 -12.71
C LEU A 73 9.70 -20.81 -12.80
N PRO A 74 10.25 -20.40 -13.97
CA PRO A 74 10.90 -19.11 -14.07
C PRO A 74 9.95 -17.95 -13.78
N LEU A 75 8.70 -18.01 -14.25
CA LEU A 75 7.71 -16.98 -13.99
C LEU A 75 7.36 -16.87 -12.50
N LEU A 76 7.37 -17.98 -11.77
CA LEU A 76 7.10 -18.04 -10.33
C LEU A 76 8.29 -17.55 -9.49
N VAL A 77 9.50 -17.95 -9.85
CA VAL A 77 10.69 -17.80 -9.00
C VAL A 77 11.50 -16.55 -9.36
N VAL A 78 11.73 -16.30 -10.64
CA VAL A 78 12.69 -15.26 -11.09
C VAL A 78 12.31 -13.85 -10.63
N PRO A 79 11.06 -13.37 -10.79
CA PRO A 79 10.73 -12.01 -10.36
C PRO A 79 10.95 -11.80 -8.86
N THR A 80 10.53 -12.77 -8.04
CA THR A 80 10.69 -12.74 -6.58
C THR A 80 12.16 -12.84 -6.18
N ALA A 81 12.92 -13.76 -6.78
CA ALA A 81 14.34 -13.93 -6.49
C ALA A 81 15.15 -12.68 -6.87
N LEU A 82 14.87 -12.08 -8.03
CA LEU A 82 15.52 -10.84 -8.46
C LEU A 82 15.19 -9.68 -7.52
N LEU A 83 13.93 -9.54 -7.09
CA LEU A 83 13.54 -8.48 -6.16
C LEU A 83 14.20 -8.67 -4.78
N LEU A 84 14.30 -9.90 -4.28
CA LEU A 84 14.99 -10.22 -3.04
C LEU A 84 16.49 -9.97 -3.14
N ALA A 85 17.11 -10.35 -4.25
CA ALA A 85 18.53 -10.11 -4.51
C ALA A 85 18.85 -8.61 -4.62
N ALA A 86 18.02 -7.83 -5.33
CA ALA A 86 18.11 -6.37 -5.33
C ALA A 86 17.84 -5.77 -3.94
N GLY A 87 16.94 -6.42 -3.18
CA GLY A 87 16.61 -6.11 -1.80
C GLY A 87 17.78 -6.16 -0.83
N ALA A 88 18.84 -6.91 -1.15
CA ALA A 88 20.06 -6.98 -0.34
C ALA A 88 20.81 -5.64 -0.28
N TYR A 89 20.68 -4.80 -1.31
CA TYR A 89 21.27 -3.45 -1.32
C TYR A 89 20.35 -2.43 -0.64
N LYS A 90 19.06 -2.49 -0.95
CA LYS A 90 18.03 -1.64 -0.34
C LYS A 90 16.74 -2.43 -0.23
N PRO A 91 16.16 -2.58 0.98
CA PRO A 91 14.93 -3.33 1.14
C PRO A 91 13.81 -2.70 0.31
N MET A 92 13.31 -3.45 -0.68
CA MET A 92 12.23 -3.02 -1.57
C MET A 92 11.17 -4.11 -1.73
N TYR A 93 11.19 -5.14 -0.88
CA TYR A 93 10.24 -6.24 -1.00
C TYR A 93 8.87 -5.79 -0.53
N LEU A 94 7.87 -5.97 -1.40
CA LEU A 94 6.48 -5.88 -1.02
C LEU A 94 5.65 -6.83 -1.88
N ASP A 95 4.69 -7.53 -1.27
CA ASP A 95 3.99 -8.64 -1.92
C ASP A 95 3.34 -8.25 -3.26
N ARG A 96 2.86 -7.00 -3.36
CA ARG A 96 2.25 -6.47 -4.58
C ARG A 96 3.20 -6.41 -5.78
N TYR A 97 4.51 -6.34 -5.57
CA TYR A 97 5.50 -6.28 -6.65
C TYR A 97 5.74 -7.63 -7.32
N VAL A 98 5.48 -8.72 -6.61
CA VAL A 98 5.67 -10.10 -7.11
C VAL A 98 4.34 -10.81 -7.37
N LEU A 99 3.22 -10.07 -7.32
CA LEU A 99 1.88 -10.62 -7.52
C LEU A 99 1.74 -11.34 -8.87
N TYR A 100 2.40 -10.84 -9.91
CA TYR A 100 2.34 -11.46 -11.24
C TYR A 100 3.09 -12.81 -11.32
N SER A 101 3.97 -13.11 -10.37
CA SER A 101 4.65 -14.40 -10.29
C SER A 101 3.67 -15.56 -10.01
N TYR A 102 2.52 -15.28 -9.38
CA TYR A 102 1.45 -16.26 -9.15
C TYR A 102 0.82 -16.78 -10.45
N LEU A 103 1.00 -16.11 -11.59
CA LEU A 103 0.62 -16.67 -12.89
C LEU A 103 1.40 -17.96 -13.19
N GLY A 104 2.68 -18.02 -12.80
CA GLY A 104 3.49 -19.22 -12.89
C GLY A 104 2.93 -20.36 -12.05
N LEU A 105 2.51 -20.05 -10.80
CA LEU A 105 1.85 -21.01 -9.93
C LEU A 105 0.54 -21.53 -10.55
N GLY A 106 -0.31 -20.64 -11.08
CA GLY A 106 -1.57 -21.02 -11.71
C GLY A 106 -1.38 -21.96 -12.90
N LEU A 107 -0.37 -21.71 -13.75
CA LEU A 107 -0.01 -22.60 -14.87
C LEU A 107 0.43 -23.98 -14.38
N LEU A 108 1.25 -24.04 -13.33
CA LEU A 108 1.75 -25.29 -12.75
C LEU A 108 0.63 -26.09 -12.08
N MET A 109 -0.24 -25.43 -11.32
CA MET A 109 -1.41 -26.05 -10.70
C MET A 109 -2.39 -26.58 -11.75
N GLY A 110 -2.66 -25.82 -12.81
CA GLY A 110 -3.51 -26.27 -13.91
C GLY A 110 -2.98 -27.54 -14.59
N ARG A 111 -1.65 -27.59 -14.83
CA ARG A 111 -0.99 -28.80 -15.36
C ARG A 111 -1.07 -29.97 -14.38
N ALA A 112 -0.81 -29.74 -13.10
CA ALA A 112 -0.86 -30.77 -12.06
C ALA A 112 -2.26 -31.40 -11.96
N LEU A 113 -3.30 -30.57 -11.95
CA LEU A 113 -4.69 -31.03 -11.97
C LEU A 113 -5.00 -31.82 -13.24
N ASP A 114 -4.54 -31.37 -14.42
CA ASP A 114 -4.74 -32.11 -15.66
C ASP A 114 -4.07 -33.49 -15.65
N ALA A 115 -2.87 -33.59 -15.05
CA ALA A 115 -2.17 -34.85 -14.85
C ALA A 115 -2.94 -35.81 -13.93
N LEU A 116 -3.41 -35.32 -12.77
CA LEU A 116 -4.18 -36.10 -11.80
C LEU A 116 -5.50 -36.62 -12.37
N PHE A 117 -6.24 -35.78 -13.11
CA PHE A 117 -7.51 -36.19 -13.73
C PHE A 117 -7.31 -37.09 -14.95
N ALA A 118 -6.18 -36.98 -15.66
CA ALA A 118 -5.89 -37.85 -16.78
C ALA A 118 -5.56 -39.30 -16.35
N GLN A 119 -5.01 -39.50 -15.15
CA GLN A 119 -4.70 -40.83 -14.62
C GLN A 119 -5.93 -41.61 -14.17
N THR A 120 -7.05 -40.94 -13.90
CA THR A 120 -8.16 -41.55 -13.14
C THR A 120 -9.42 -41.81 -13.95
N ARG A 121 -9.90 -40.87 -14.78
CA ARG A 121 -11.21 -40.99 -15.45
C ARG A 121 -11.25 -40.21 -16.78
N GLY A 122 -11.91 -40.76 -17.81
CA GLY A 122 -11.88 -40.31 -19.22
C GLY A 122 -12.24 -38.83 -19.50
N ARG A 123 -12.26 -38.44 -20.79
CA ARG A 123 -12.31 -37.03 -21.25
C ARG A 123 -13.41 -36.15 -20.62
N ALA A 124 -14.59 -36.71 -20.34
CA ALA A 124 -15.69 -36.01 -19.68
C ALA A 124 -15.39 -35.64 -18.21
N TRP A 125 -14.70 -36.51 -17.47
CA TRP A 125 -14.31 -36.26 -16.09
C TRP A 125 -13.24 -35.19 -15.97
N ARG A 126 -12.27 -35.15 -16.90
CA ARG A 126 -11.29 -34.05 -16.99
C ARG A 126 -11.97 -32.69 -17.16
N ARG A 127 -12.98 -32.59 -18.03
CA ARG A 127 -13.76 -31.34 -18.21
C ARG A 127 -14.51 -30.94 -16.94
N ARG A 128 -15.16 -31.89 -16.28
CA ARG A 128 -15.88 -31.63 -15.02
C ARG A 128 -14.91 -31.19 -13.92
N GLY A 129 -13.80 -31.89 -13.74
CA GLY A 129 -12.76 -31.54 -12.78
C GLY A 129 -12.18 -30.14 -13.01
N ALA A 130 -11.92 -29.77 -14.27
CA ALA A 130 -11.48 -28.41 -14.61
C ALA A 130 -12.53 -27.35 -14.24
N TRP A 131 -13.81 -27.56 -14.58
CA TRP A 131 -14.89 -26.65 -14.19
C TRP A 131 -15.08 -26.57 -12.67
N CYS A 132 -15.04 -27.69 -11.96
CA CYS A 132 -15.08 -27.72 -10.50
C CYS A 132 -13.90 -26.94 -9.91
N GLY A 133 -12.69 -27.09 -10.47
CA GLY A 133 -11.51 -26.32 -10.04
C GLY A 133 -11.67 -24.81 -10.25
N VAL A 134 -12.21 -24.38 -11.40
CA VAL A 134 -12.52 -22.97 -11.68
C VAL A 134 -13.57 -22.44 -10.69
N VAL A 135 -14.65 -23.18 -10.48
CA VAL A 135 -15.73 -22.79 -9.55
C VAL A 135 -15.18 -22.69 -8.12
N LEU A 136 -14.39 -23.66 -7.67
CA LEU A 136 -13.76 -23.63 -6.34
C LEU A 136 -12.79 -22.46 -6.20
N ALA A 137 -11.98 -22.17 -7.23
CA ALA A 137 -11.08 -21.01 -7.22
C ALA A 137 -11.88 -19.69 -7.13
N VAL A 138 -12.97 -19.56 -7.89
CA VAL A 138 -13.86 -18.38 -7.83
C VAL A 138 -14.50 -18.27 -6.44
N LEU A 139 -15.07 -19.35 -5.90
CA LEU A 139 -15.70 -19.35 -4.58
C LEU A 139 -14.70 -19.04 -3.46
N ALA A 140 -13.45 -19.49 -3.57
CA ALA A 140 -12.40 -19.20 -2.61
C ALA A 140 -11.88 -17.75 -2.72
N LEU A 141 -11.74 -17.22 -3.94
CA LEU A 141 -11.13 -15.90 -4.18
C LEU A 141 -12.15 -14.75 -4.08
N VAL A 142 -13.42 -14.96 -4.42
CA VAL A 142 -14.44 -13.90 -4.39
C VAL A 142 -14.54 -13.23 -3.02
N PRO A 143 -14.68 -13.95 -1.88
CA PRO A 143 -14.73 -13.33 -0.56
C PRO A 143 -13.50 -12.48 -0.27
N VAL A 144 -12.30 -13.00 -0.57
CA VAL A 144 -11.03 -12.28 -0.39
C VAL A 144 -11.01 -11.00 -1.24
N THR A 145 -11.47 -11.06 -2.49
CA THR A 145 -11.56 -9.86 -3.35
C THR A 145 -12.58 -8.84 -2.87
N LEU A 146 -13.68 -9.27 -2.25
CA LEU A 146 -14.68 -8.38 -1.67
C LEU A 146 -14.12 -7.71 -0.41
N GLU A 147 -13.44 -8.47 0.46
CA GLU A 147 -12.76 -7.95 1.64
C GLU A 147 -11.72 -6.89 1.27
N MET A 148 -10.88 -7.15 0.25
CA MET A 148 -9.90 -6.20 -0.29
C MET A 148 -10.51 -4.91 -0.88
N ARG A 149 -11.81 -4.88 -1.14
CA ARG A 149 -12.53 -3.68 -1.61
C ARG A 149 -13.17 -2.88 -0.48
N THR A 150 -13.15 -3.39 0.75
CA THR A 150 -13.62 -2.64 1.91
C THR A 150 -12.56 -1.63 2.39
N PRO A 151 -12.97 -0.52 3.04
CA PRO A 151 -12.04 0.36 3.75
C PRO A 151 -11.22 -0.40 4.80
N ASP A 152 -11.73 -1.52 5.32
CA ASP A 152 -11.03 -2.31 6.33
C ASP A 152 -9.80 -3.06 5.82
N SER A 153 -9.70 -3.28 4.52
CA SER A 153 -8.46 -3.78 3.93
C SER A 153 -7.35 -2.71 3.82
N ARG A 154 -7.70 -1.43 4.05
CA ARG A 154 -6.75 -0.31 3.95
C ARG A 154 -6.05 -0.08 5.29
N LYS A 155 -4.81 0.41 5.20
CA LYS A 155 -4.03 0.85 6.37
C LYS A 155 -4.72 2.03 7.08
N ASP A 156 -5.20 2.99 6.28
CA ASP A 156 -5.81 4.22 6.75
C ASP A 156 -7.25 4.32 6.22
N ASP A 157 -8.20 4.72 7.08
CA ASP A 157 -9.57 5.04 6.68
C ASP A 157 -9.68 6.54 6.33
N VAL A 158 -9.37 6.84 5.07
CA VAL A 158 -9.33 8.23 4.56
C VAL A 158 -10.72 8.86 4.56
N THR A 159 -11.79 8.07 4.44
CA THR A 159 -13.17 8.56 4.54
C THR A 159 -13.43 9.07 5.95
N ALA A 160 -13.08 8.28 6.98
CA ALA A 160 -13.21 8.69 8.37
C ALA A 160 -12.31 9.89 8.73
N VAL A 161 -11.10 9.96 8.18
CA VAL A 161 -10.23 11.16 8.30
C VAL A 161 -10.94 12.40 7.74
N SER A 162 -11.54 12.30 6.55
CA SER A 162 -12.24 13.42 5.92
C SER A 162 -13.43 13.91 6.76
N HIS A 163 -14.17 13.00 7.38
CA HIS A 163 -15.26 13.33 8.30
C HIS A 163 -14.74 13.98 9.59
N ALA A 164 -13.62 13.50 10.12
CA ALA A 164 -12.98 14.09 11.29
C ALA A 164 -12.49 15.52 11.02
N VAL A 165 -11.88 15.77 9.86
CA VAL A 165 -11.48 17.12 9.41
C VAL A 165 -12.71 18.00 9.25
N ARG A 166 -13.77 17.55 8.57
CA ARG A 166 -15.01 18.32 8.42
C ARG A 166 -15.61 18.75 9.77
N ARG A 167 -15.42 17.94 10.82
CA ARG A 167 -15.90 18.26 12.18
C ARG A 167 -14.98 19.20 12.95
N LEU A 168 -13.66 19.09 12.82
CA LEU A 168 -12.69 19.83 13.64
C LEU A 168 -12.09 21.07 12.96
N ALA A 169 -12.13 21.14 11.64
CA ALA A 169 -11.60 22.25 10.86
C ALA A 169 -12.42 23.55 10.83
N PRO A 170 -13.74 23.57 11.06
CA PRO A 170 -14.48 24.82 11.08
C PRO A 170 -13.88 25.82 12.08
N GLY A 171 -13.46 26.99 11.58
CA GLY A 171 -12.82 28.05 12.38
C GLY A 171 -11.34 27.80 12.72
N ALA A 172 -10.67 26.85 12.08
CA ALA A 172 -9.22 26.71 12.14
C ALA A 172 -8.54 27.59 11.08
N ASP A 173 -7.40 28.20 11.42
CA ASP A 173 -6.65 29.08 10.53
C ASP A 173 -5.80 28.29 9.53
N GLY A 174 -5.51 27.02 9.85
CA GLY A 174 -4.73 26.18 8.97
C GLY A 174 -4.67 24.71 9.39
N VAL A 175 -4.04 23.94 8.52
CA VAL A 175 -3.84 22.50 8.65
C VAL A 175 -2.34 22.18 8.70
N LEU A 176 -1.97 21.22 9.53
CA LEU A 176 -0.64 20.62 9.56
C LEU A 176 -0.73 19.13 9.29
N PHE A 177 -0.04 18.67 8.25
CA PHE A 177 0.19 17.24 8.00
C PHE A 177 1.50 16.83 8.69
N MET A 178 1.41 15.85 9.58
CA MET A 178 2.48 15.46 10.49
C MET A 178 2.62 13.94 10.57
N PRO A 179 3.46 13.31 9.72
CA PRO A 179 4.42 13.96 8.82
C PRO A 179 3.86 14.39 7.47
N SER A 180 4.68 15.08 6.67
CA SER A 180 4.35 15.57 5.32
C SER A 180 3.64 14.54 4.43
N ARG A 181 4.03 13.25 4.49
CA ARG A 181 3.39 12.12 3.77
C ARG A 181 1.89 11.97 4.03
N ARG A 182 1.36 12.56 5.11
CA ARG A 182 -0.07 12.50 5.44
C ARG A 182 -0.93 13.42 4.58
N ARG A 183 -0.32 14.21 3.69
CA ARG A 183 -1.04 14.90 2.61
C ARG A 183 -1.76 13.95 1.66
N GLU A 184 -1.34 12.68 1.59
CA GLU A 184 -2.05 11.61 0.87
C GLU A 184 -3.53 11.50 1.30
N TRP A 185 -3.86 11.76 2.58
CA TRP A 185 -5.23 11.68 3.09
C TRP A 185 -6.16 12.77 2.53
N ARG A 186 -5.60 13.87 1.99
CA ARG A 186 -6.38 14.92 1.32
C ARG A 186 -6.75 14.54 -0.11
N MET A 187 -5.96 13.68 -0.78
CA MET A 187 -6.05 13.47 -2.22
C MET A 187 -7.40 12.85 -2.65
N SER A 188 -7.94 11.93 -1.85
CA SER A 188 -9.23 11.28 -2.15
C SER A 188 -10.45 12.15 -1.84
N TYR A 189 -10.35 13.03 -0.84
CA TYR A 189 -11.47 13.86 -0.37
C TYR A 189 -10.99 15.30 -0.09
N PRO A 190 -10.80 16.15 -1.12
CA PRO A 190 -10.27 17.49 -0.94
C PRO A 190 -11.27 18.46 -0.28
N GLY A 191 -12.58 18.19 -0.38
CA GLY A 191 -13.66 19.08 0.07
C GLY A 191 -13.52 19.62 1.50
N PRO A 192 -13.34 18.76 2.54
CA PRO A 192 -13.17 19.20 3.93
C PRO A 192 -11.93 20.07 4.20
N TYR A 193 -11.00 20.16 3.26
CA TYR A 193 -9.77 20.94 3.36
C TYR A 193 -9.85 22.26 2.58
N LEU A 194 -10.92 22.50 1.82
CA LEU A 194 -11.13 23.75 1.10
C LEU A 194 -11.20 24.91 2.11
N GLY A 195 -10.42 25.96 1.86
CA GLY A 195 -10.28 27.11 2.76
C GLY A 195 -9.24 26.94 3.87
N LEU A 196 -8.72 25.73 4.13
CA LEU A 196 -7.60 25.53 5.05
C LEU A 196 -6.28 25.79 4.35
N ARG A 197 -5.46 26.65 4.95
CA ARG A 197 -4.07 26.84 4.53
C ARG A 197 -3.18 25.75 5.14
N ASP A 198 -2.42 25.05 4.32
CA ASP A 198 -1.35 24.18 4.80
C ASP A 198 -0.20 25.04 5.32
N LEU A 199 0.01 25.06 6.63
CA LEU A 199 0.95 25.97 7.29
C LEU A 199 2.41 25.63 7.02
N ALA A 200 2.69 24.38 6.60
CA ALA A 200 4.04 23.90 6.35
C ALA A 200 4.43 23.88 4.86
N LEU A 201 3.45 23.90 3.95
CA LEU A 201 3.69 23.75 2.52
C LEU A 201 4.26 25.03 1.86
N ARG A 202 5.34 24.86 1.10
CA ARG A 202 5.95 25.88 0.23
C ARG A 202 5.47 25.73 -1.21
N ARG A 203 5.59 24.51 -1.75
CA ARG A 203 5.17 24.14 -3.11
C ARG A 203 4.35 22.86 -3.05
N ASP A 204 3.19 22.85 -3.70
CA ASP A 204 2.39 21.63 -3.81
C ASP A 204 3.08 20.53 -4.63
N ALA A 205 2.55 19.31 -4.55
CA ALA A 205 3.08 18.12 -5.23
C ALA A 205 3.24 18.31 -6.75
N VAL A 206 2.30 19.02 -7.39
CA VAL A 206 2.30 19.24 -8.84
C VAL A 206 3.42 20.21 -9.23
N ARG A 207 3.55 21.33 -8.52
CA ARG A 207 4.56 22.37 -8.79
C ARG A 207 5.98 21.98 -8.38
N SER A 208 6.13 21.12 -7.40
CA SER A 208 7.44 20.66 -6.90
C SER A 208 7.92 19.38 -7.57
N HIS A 209 7.04 18.68 -8.30
CA HIS A 209 7.31 17.35 -8.85
C HIS A 209 7.71 16.33 -7.76
N THR A 210 7.12 16.46 -6.55
CA THR A 210 7.29 15.51 -5.45
C THR A 210 5.93 14.94 -5.02
N LEU A 211 5.92 13.79 -4.33
CA LEU A 211 4.67 13.14 -3.91
C LEU A 211 3.89 13.98 -2.88
N GLU A 212 4.61 14.63 -1.95
CA GLU A 212 4.01 15.28 -0.78
C GLU A 212 4.07 16.81 -0.84
N GLY A 213 4.57 17.35 -1.95
CA GLY A 213 5.00 18.73 -2.01
C GLY A 213 6.31 18.96 -1.27
N GLU A 214 6.74 20.21 -1.23
CA GLU A 214 7.93 20.65 -0.54
C GLU A 214 7.53 21.58 0.60
N GLU A 215 8.04 21.30 1.80
CA GLU A 215 7.79 22.12 2.97
C GLU A 215 8.72 23.32 3.02
N GLU A 216 8.27 24.35 3.72
CA GLU A 216 9.14 25.46 4.08
C GLU A 216 10.24 25.02 5.06
N PRO A 217 11.36 25.77 5.14
CA PRO A 217 12.35 25.59 6.19
C PRO A 217 11.73 25.69 7.59
N ALA A 218 12.30 24.95 8.54
CA ALA A 218 11.75 24.84 9.89
C ALA A 218 11.48 26.20 10.60
N PRO A 219 12.33 27.25 10.48
CA PRO A 219 12.02 28.57 11.06
C PRO A 219 10.75 29.22 10.48
N VAL A 220 10.55 29.12 9.17
CA VAL A 220 9.35 29.67 8.49
C VAL A 220 8.10 28.90 8.90
N VAL A 221 8.19 27.58 9.02
CA VAL A 221 7.07 26.76 9.54
C VAL A 221 6.75 27.16 10.98
N ARG A 222 7.75 27.38 11.84
CA ARG A 222 7.55 27.85 13.21
C ARG A 222 6.75 29.15 13.25
N GLU A 223 7.15 30.14 12.47
CA GLU A 223 6.47 31.44 12.41
C GLU A 223 5.02 31.30 11.93
N ARG A 224 4.79 30.55 10.85
CA ARG A 224 3.44 30.33 10.30
C ARG A 224 2.53 29.60 11.28
N VAL A 225 3.06 28.62 12.01
CA VAL A 225 2.27 27.90 13.03
C VAL A 225 1.97 28.79 14.22
N LEU A 226 2.92 29.59 14.70
CA LEU A 226 2.71 30.53 15.81
C LEU A 226 1.73 31.66 15.47
N ALA A 227 1.61 32.04 14.20
CA ALA A 227 0.66 33.05 13.76
C ALA A 227 -0.81 32.56 13.72
N ALA A 228 -1.03 31.24 13.72
CA ALA A 228 -2.35 30.65 13.74
C ALA A 228 -2.90 30.58 15.17
N ARG A 229 -4.16 30.97 15.38
CA ARG A 229 -4.86 30.81 16.66
C ARG A 229 -5.34 29.39 16.86
N ARG A 230 -5.80 28.74 15.79
CA ARG A 230 -6.32 27.38 15.77
C ARG A 230 -5.72 26.58 14.62
N VAL A 231 -5.23 25.39 14.93
CA VAL A 231 -4.56 24.50 13.98
C VAL A 231 -5.17 23.10 14.06
N VAL A 232 -5.58 22.56 12.91
CA VAL A 232 -5.90 21.13 12.80
C VAL A 232 -4.68 20.37 12.36
N ALA A 233 -4.19 19.47 13.22
CA ALA A 233 -3.09 18.57 12.90
C ALA A 233 -3.60 17.18 12.55
N LEU A 234 -3.14 16.65 11.42
CA LEU A 234 -3.35 15.28 10.99
C LEU A 234 -2.08 14.49 11.28
N THR A 235 -2.17 13.52 12.21
CA THR A 235 -1.01 12.81 12.73
C THR A 235 -1.16 11.30 12.65
N ASP A 236 -0.02 10.61 12.69
CA ASP A 236 0.02 9.16 12.91
C ASP A 236 -0.63 8.76 14.25
N PRO A 237 -1.13 7.52 14.38
CA PRO A 237 -1.50 6.91 15.65
C PRO A 237 -0.35 6.94 16.67
N ARG A 238 -0.68 6.89 17.96
CA ARG A 238 0.33 6.77 19.02
C ARG A 238 1.15 5.49 18.82
N GLY A 239 2.44 5.54 19.14
CA GLY A 239 3.36 4.40 19.05
C GLY A 239 4.00 4.21 17.67
N GLN A 240 3.64 5.02 16.67
CA GLN A 240 4.35 5.02 15.38
C GLN A 240 5.69 5.77 15.50
N PRO A 241 6.74 5.34 14.77
CA PRO A 241 8.00 6.06 14.68
C PRO A 241 7.80 7.50 14.20
N LEU A 242 8.48 8.45 14.84
CA LEU A 242 8.42 9.85 14.49
C LEU A 242 9.45 10.18 13.41
N ASP A 243 9.06 11.00 12.43
CA ASP A 243 9.99 11.59 11.47
C ASP A 243 10.90 12.61 12.16
N THR A 244 12.22 12.50 11.96
CA THR A 244 13.23 13.31 12.67
C THR A 244 13.71 14.52 11.88
N THR A 245 13.09 14.84 10.73
CA THR A 245 13.43 16.05 9.97
C THR A 245 13.22 17.30 10.83
N ALA A 246 14.04 18.33 10.60
CA ALA A 246 13.99 19.57 11.38
C ALA A 246 12.59 20.21 11.38
N THR A 247 11.91 20.18 10.23
CA THR A 247 10.55 20.70 10.08
C THR A 247 9.54 19.91 10.91
N GLU A 248 9.62 18.58 10.91
CA GLU A 248 8.73 17.73 11.71
C GLU A 248 8.96 17.86 13.22
N VAL A 249 10.22 18.03 13.63
CA VAL A 249 10.57 18.35 15.03
C VAL A 249 9.96 19.67 15.45
N VAL A 250 10.12 20.73 14.65
CA VAL A 250 9.59 22.06 14.96
C VAL A 250 8.06 22.08 15.05
N LYS A 251 7.34 21.44 14.12
CA LYS A 251 5.87 21.34 14.19
C LYS A 251 5.42 20.75 15.55
N ARG A 252 6.04 19.64 15.98
CA ARG A 252 5.71 18.99 17.27
C ARG A 252 6.08 19.86 18.46
N GLU A 253 7.24 20.50 18.44
CA GLU A 253 7.72 21.35 19.52
C GLU A 253 6.84 22.59 19.71
N VAL A 254 6.46 23.25 18.62
CA VAL A 254 5.61 24.45 18.64
C VAL A 254 4.23 24.11 19.17
N LEU A 255 3.57 23.07 18.65
CA LEU A 255 2.26 22.63 19.15
C LEU A 255 2.32 22.25 20.62
N ARG A 256 3.40 21.59 21.07
CA ARG A 256 3.56 21.18 22.47
C ARG A 256 3.76 22.36 23.43
N ARG A 257 4.48 23.40 23.02
CA ARG A 257 4.85 24.54 23.89
C ARG A 257 3.85 25.68 23.89
N HIS A 258 3.21 25.95 22.74
CA HIS A 258 2.44 27.18 22.54
C HIS A 258 0.93 26.95 22.35
N PHE A 259 0.50 25.70 22.20
CA PHE A 259 -0.90 25.35 21.99
C PHE A 259 -1.40 24.37 23.06
N VAL A 260 -2.71 24.37 23.28
CA VAL A 260 -3.43 23.34 24.04
C VAL A 260 -4.22 22.46 23.09
N LEU A 261 -4.40 21.19 23.47
CA LEU A 261 -5.24 20.26 22.75
C LEU A 261 -6.70 20.51 23.12
N CYS A 262 -7.54 20.88 22.15
CA CYS A 262 -8.96 21.15 22.35
C CYS A 262 -9.84 19.91 22.12
N ASP A 263 -9.60 19.18 21.03
CA ASP A 263 -10.32 17.93 20.73
C ASP A 263 -9.46 17.00 19.89
N ARG A 264 -9.82 15.71 19.88
CA ARG A 264 -9.13 14.67 19.12
C ARG A 264 -10.10 13.59 18.66
N ILE A 265 -10.08 13.31 17.37
CA ILE A 265 -10.76 12.16 16.78
C ILE A 265 -9.70 11.16 16.32
N ARG A 266 -9.82 9.92 16.80
CA ARG A 266 -8.98 8.80 16.37
C ARG A 266 -9.76 7.97 15.37
N VAL A 267 -9.13 7.66 14.24
CA VAL A 267 -9.70 6.80 13.21
C VAL A 267 -8.65 5.76 12.82
N LYS A 268 -9.03 4.75 12.04
CA LYS A 268 -8.10 3.73 11.62
C LYS A 268 -6.93 4.35 10.85
N GLY A 269 -5.71 4.14 11.35
CA GLY A 269 -4.48 4.62 10.71
C GLY A 269 -4.16 6.12 10.91
N ALA A 270 -5.00 6.90 11.60
CA ALA A 270 -4.81 8.34 11.73
C ALA A 270 -5.39 8.96 13.01
N GLN A 271 -4.92 10.16 13.34
CA GLN A 271 -5.52 11.03 14.36
C GLN A 271 -5.71 12.43 13.77
N VAL A 272 -6.88 13.03 14.00
CA VAL A 272 -7.13 14.44 13.69
C VAL A 272 -7.27 15.17 15.02
N VAL A 273 -6.42 16.17 15.25
CA VAL A 273 -6.30 16.87 16.52
C VAL A 273 -6.49 18.36 16.30
N LEU A 274 -7.37 18.98 17.08
CA LEU A 274 -7.51 20.42 17.10
C LEU A 274 -6.66 21.00 18.22
N TYR A 275 -5.75 21.90 17.85
CA TYR A 275 -4.92 22.69 18.74
C TYR A 275 -5.37 24.16 18.68
N ALA A 276 -5.35 24.84 19.82
CA ALA A 276 -5.57 26.30 19.88
C ALA A 276 -4.67 26.95 20.93
N HIS A 277 -4.50 28.27 20.89
CA HIS A 277 -3.95 28.97 22.04
C HIS A 277 -4.88 28.83 23.26
N ARG A 278 -4.33 29.09 24.45
CA ARG A 278 -5.12 29.03 25.69
C ARG A 278 -6.26 30.05 25.61
N GLY A 279 -7.49 29.60 25.84
CA GLY A 279 -8.70 30.42 25.74
C GLY A 279 -9.40 30.36 24.39
N ASP A 280 -8.73 29.84 23.35
CA ASP A 280 -9.28 29.82 21.97
C ASP A 280 -9.92 28.49 21.60
N CYS A 281 -10.04 27.51 22.50
CA CYS A 281 -10.75 26.27 22.18
C CYS A 281 -12.24 26.55 21.88
N PRO A 282 -12.83 25.90 20.85
CA PRO A 282 -14.26 26.03 20.61
C PRO A 282 -15.06 25.50 21.80
N ALA A 283 -16.19 26.15 22.09
CA ALA A 283 -17.13 25.65 23.09
C ALA A 283 -17.54 24.23 22.72
N GLN A 284 -17.39 23.30 23.66
CA GLN A 284 -17.68 21.91 23.41
C GLN A 284 -19.20 21.77 23.22
N PRO A 285 -19.69 21.21 22.10
CA PRO A 285 -21.10 20.93 21.97
C PRO A 285 -21.50 19.96 23.08
N ASP A 286 -22.53 20.34 23.83
CA ASP A 286 -23.02 19.71 25.04
C ASP A 286 -23.07 18.17 24.88
N ARG A 287 -22.14 17.44 25.51
CA ARG A 287 -22.07 15.96 25.43
C ARG A 287 -23.09 15.32 26.39
N GLY A 288 -24.26 15.95 26.55
CA GLY A 288 -25.23 15.67 27.62
C GLY A 288 -26.62 15.20 27.18
N SER A 289 -26.88 14.86 25.90
CA SER A 289 -28.25 14.52 25.47
C SER A 289 -28.39 13.38 24.45
N ARG A 290 -27.49 12.39 24.47
CA ARG A 290 -27.75 11.09 23.80
C ARG A 290 -27.56 9.91 24.75
N ALA A 291 -28.29 9.96 25.86
CA ALA A 291 -28.82 8.78 26.50
C ALA A 291 -30.34 8.79 26.30
N GLY A 292 -30.85 7.88 25.48
CA GLY A 292 -32.28 7.56 25.44
C GLY A 292 -32.98 7.72 24.09
N ARG A 293 -33.57 6.60 23.65
CA ARG A 293 -34.58 6.40 22.58
C ARG A 293 -33.96 6.22 21.18
N ARG A 294 -34.18 5.12 20.46
CA ARG A 294 -34.99 3.90 20.62
C ARG A 294 -34.29 2.80 19.80
#